data_AF-A0A1H0GZK9-F1
#
_entry.id   AF-A0A1H0GZK9-F1
#
_cell.length_a   1.000
_cell.length_b   1.000
_cell.length_c   1.000
_cell.angle_alpha   90.00
_cell.angle_beta   90.00
_cell.angle_gamma   90.00
#
_symmetry.space_group_name_H-M   'P 1'
#
loop_
_entity.id
_entity.type
_entity.pdbx_description
1 polymer ?
#
loop_
_entity_poly.entity_id
_entity_poly.type
_entity_poly.pdbx_seq_one_letter_code
_entity_poly.pdbx_strand_id
1 'polypeptide(L)' 'MDAPVIVHAPGPGGRRVTIRGEHAGIATGPADVVEFLRRAGLEDLDVADLRRPDLIDWRGAGPDTWS' A
#
# COMPACT_ATOMS: atom_id res chain seq x y z
N MET A 1 -4.85 16.86 1.81
CA MET A 1 -4.16 15.91 2.69
C MET A 1 -3.88 14.70 1.82
N ASP A 2 -2.62 14.36 1.60
CA ASP A 2 -2.27 13.11 0.92
C ASP A 2 -2.61 11.93 1.85
N ALA A 3 -3.03 10.81 1.26
CA ALA A 3 -3.28 9.58 2.01
C ALA A 3 -1.99 9.17 2.77
N PRO A 4 -2.10 8.64 4.00
CA PRO A 4 -0.93 8.26 4.79
C PRO A 4 -0.13 7.12 4.17
N VAL A 5 -0.68 6.40 3.19
CA VAL A 5 -0.04 5.30 2.50
C VAL A 5 -0.05 5.58 1.00
N ILE A 6 1.10 5.43 0.36
CA ILE A 6 1.25 5.54 -1.09
C ILE A 6 1.76 4.21 -1.61
N VAL A 7 0.99 3.59 -2.51
CA VAL A 7 1.45 2.42 -3.27
C VAL A 7 1.82 2.86 -4.67
N HIS A 8 3.11 2.76 -4.99
CA HIS A 8 3.65 3.22 -6.27
C HIS A 8 3.18 2.31 -7.42
N ALA A 9 3.39 2.73 -8.67
CA ALA A 9 3.07 1.91 -9.84
C ALA A 9 3.81 0.54 -9.81
N PRO A 10 3.27 -0.52 -10.43
CA PRO A 10 3.96 -1.79 -10.60
C PRO A 10 5.37 -1.60 -11.18
N GLY A 11 6.34 -2.30 -10.59
CA GLY A 11 7.73 -2.28 -11.00
C GLY A 11 8.40 -3.64 -10.79
N PRO A 12 9.72 -3.73 -11.04
CA PRO A 12 10.46 -4.97 -10.85
C PRO A 12 10.34 -5.49 -9.42
N GLY A 13 9.82 -6.71 -9.26
CA GLY A 13 9.65 -7.35 -7.96
C GLY A 13 8.42 -6.89 -7.16
N GLY A 14 7.54 -6.07 -7.72
CA GLY A 14 6.28 -5.67 -7.09
C GLY A 14 6.08 -4.15 -7.03
N ARG A 15 5.29 -3.70 -6.05
CA ARG A 15 4.96 -2.30 -5.84
C ARG A 15 5.68 -1.77 -4.61
N ARG A 16 6.39 -0.66 -4.76
CA ARG A 16 6.96 0.07 -3.60
C ARG A 16 5.81 0.62 -2.75
N VAL A 17 5.95 0.53 -1.43
CA VAL A 17 5.00 1.09 -0.46
C VAL A 17 5.69 2.13 0.41
N THR A 18 5.06 3.30 0.55
CA THR A 18 5.49 4.39 1.44
C THR A 18 4.40 4.63 2.47
N ILE A 19 4.76 4.71 3.75
CA ILE A 19 3.82 4.96 4.85
C ILE A 19 4.31 6.17 5.62
N ARG A 20 3.48 7.21 5.73
CA ARG A 20 3.78 8.48 6.42
C ARG A 20 5.11 9.09 5.99
N GLY A 21 5.45 8.97 4.69
CA GLY A 21 6.69 9.46 4.10
C GLY A 21 7.87 8.49 4.14
N GLU A 22 7.79 7.40 4.90
CA GLU A 22 8.88 6.42 5.07
C GLU A 22 8.72 5.21 4.14
N HIS A 23 9.83 4.65 3.66
CA HIS A 23 9.81 3.44 2.84
C HIS A 23 9.49 2.20 3.69
N ALA A 24 8.36 1.56 3.42
CA ALA A 24 7.92 0.37 4.16
C ALA A 24 8.42 -0.94 3.54
N GLY A 25 8.56 -0.99 2.21
CA GLY A 25 9.05 -2.17 1.49
C GLY A 25 8.55 -2.28 0.05
N ILE A 26 8.76 -3.45 -0.55
CA ILE A 26 8.19 -3.86 -1.83
C ILE A 26 7.12 -4.93 -1.56
N ALA A 27 5.88 -4.66 -1.99
CA ALA A 27 4.76 -5.58 -1.90
C ALA A 27 4.58 -6.33 -3.22
N THR A 28 4.41 -7.64 -3.15
CA THR A 28 4.08 -8.50 -4.30
C THR A 28 2.58 -8.77 -4.42
N GLY A 29 1.81 -8.41 -3.39
CA GLY A 29 0.36 -8.50 -3.39
C GLY A 29 -0.28 -7.72 -2.23
N PRO A 30 -1.62 -7.73 -2.14
CA PRO A 30 -2.36 -6.96 -1.13
C PRO A 30 -2.02 -7.36 0.32
N ALA A 31 -1.73 -8.64 0.56
CA ALA A 31 -1.37 -9.14 1.88
C ALA A 31 -0.07 -8.51 2.42
N ASP A 32 0.92 -8.27 1.56
CA ASP A 32 2.17 -7.60 1.95
C ASP A 32 1.90 -6.16 2.38
N VAL A 33 0.98 -5.47 1.69
CA VAL A 33 0.58 -4.11 2.06
C VAL A 33 -0.04 -4.11 3.45
N VAL A 34 -0.99 -5.01 3.74
CA VAL A 34 -1.60 -5.14 5.06
C VAL A 34 -0.54 -5.39 6.15
N GLU A 35 0.44 -6.25 5.90
CA GLU A 35 1.51 -6.51 6.86
C GLU A 35 2.39 -5.25 7.07
N PHE A 36 2.64 -4.45 6.05
CA PHE A 36 3.34 -3.17 6.20
C PHE A 36 2.54 -2.16 7.03
N LEU A 37 1.22 -2.09 6.83
CA LEU A 37 0.33 -1.24 7.62
C LEU A 37 0.39 -1.63 9.10
N ARG A 38 0.26 -2.93 9.39
CA ARG A 38 0.36 -3.48 10.75
C ARG A 38 1.68 -3.11 11.41
N ARG A 39 2.81 -3.26 10.71
CA ARG A 39 4.14 -2.88 11.21
C ARG A 39 4.31 -1.38 11.44
N ALA A 40 3.54 -0.55 10.74
CA ALA A 40 3.52 0.91 10.91
C ALA A 40 2.51 1.41 11.97
N GLY A 41 1.87 0.49 12.71
CA GLY A 41 0.87 0.82 13.74
C GLY A 41 -0.51 1.19 13.18
N LEU A 42 -0.79 0.81 11.93
CA LEU A 42 -2.13 0.84 11.33
C LEU A 42 -2.72 -0.57 11.46
N GLU A 43 -3.19 -0.87 12.66
CA GLU A 43 -3.74 -2.19 13.05
C GLU A 43 -5.21 -2.33 12.63
N ASP A 44 -5.74 -3.56 12.71
CA ASP A 44 -7.14 -3.91 12.38
C ASP A 44 -7.57 -3.57 10.94
N LEU A 45 -6.62 -3.58 10.00
CA LEU A 45 -6.87 -3.38 8.57
C LEU A 45 -6.77 -4.69 7.79
N ASP A 46 -7.65 -4.86 6.82
CA ASP A 46 -7.63 -5.99 5.90
C ASP A 46 -7.46 -5.55 4.43
N VAL A 47 -7.56 -6.52 3.51
CA VAL A 47 -7.41 -6.26 2.07
C VAL A 47 -8.54 -5.39 1.52
N ALA A 48 -9.74 -5.45 2.07
CA ALA A 48 -10.86 -4.62 1.65
C ALA A 48 -10.63 -3.15 2.00
N ASP A 49 -9.99 -2.88 3.15
CA ASP A 49 -9.63 -1.53 3.57
C ASP A 49 -8.66 -0.82 2.62
N LEU A 50 -7.88 -1.56 1.83
CA LEU A 50 -6.91 -0.99 0.89
C LEU A 50 -7.56 -0.18 -0.24
N ARG A 51 -8.88 -0.29 -0.42
CA ARG A 51 -9.66 0.49 -1.39
C ARG A 51 -10.06 1.87 -0.87
N ARG A 52 -9.83 2.16 0.41
CA ARG A 52 -10.20 3.44 1.03
C ARG A 52 -9.28 4.56 0.56
N PRO A 53 -9.80 5.58 -0.15
CA PRO A 53 -8.97 6.64 -0.74
C PRO A 53 -8.39 7.60 0.31
N ASP A 54 -8.95 7.63 1.52
CA ASP A 54 -8.42 8.34 2.68
C ASP A 54 -7.24 7.59 3.35
N LEU A 55 -7.10 6.29 3.10
CA LEU A 55 -6.02 5.45 3.62
C LEU A 55 -4.88 5.28 2.62
N ILE A 56 -5.20 4.87 1.37
CA ILE A 56 -4.22 4.55 0.33
C ILE A 56 -4.42 5.41 -0.90
N ASP A 57 -3.31 6.02 -1.34
CA ASP A 57 -3.14 6.58 -2.67
C ASP A 57 -2.42 5.56 -3.58
N TRP A 58 -3.17 4.99 -4.52
CA TRP A 58 -2.66 4.07 -5.54
C TRP A 58 -2.16 4.85 -6.75
N ARG A 59 -0.83 4.86 -6.96
CA ARG A 59 -0.23 5.49 -8.15
C ARG A 59 -0.23 4.51 -9.32
N GLY A 60 -0.76 4.96 -10.46
CA GLY A 60 -0.90 4.14 -11.65
C GLY A 60 -2.14 3.25 -11.56
N ALA A 61 -1.95 1.94 -11.68
CA ALA A 61 -3.05 0.99 -11.60
C ALA A 61 -3.52 0.78 -10.15
N GLY A 62 -4.81 0.49 -9.95
CA GLY A 62 -5.42 0.33 -8.64
C GLY A 62 -5.01 -0.95 -7.88
N PRO A 63 -5.70 -1.28 -6.77
CA PRO A 63 -5.39 -2.42 -5.90
C PRO A 63 -5.48 -3.80 -6.57
N ASP A 64 -6.14 -3.88 -7.73
CA ASP A 64 -6.39 -5.12 -8.46
C ASP A 64 -5.29 -5.47 -9.47
N THR A 65 -4.31 -4.58 -9.67
CA THR A 65 -3.24 -4.75 -10.68
C THR A 65 -1.86 -4.73 -10.05
N TRP A 66 -1.11 -5.80 -10.29
CA TRP A 66 0.20 -6.05 -9.66
C TRP A 66 1.35 -6.32 -10.66
N SER A 67 1.03 -6.41 -11.96
CA SER A 67 1.98 -6.62 -13.07
C SER A 67 1.63 -5.75 -14.26
#